data_AF-A0A938T1Y6-F1
#
_entry.id   AF-A0A938T1Y6-F1
#
_cell.length_a   1.000
_cell.length_b   1.000
_cell.length_c   1.000
_cell.angle_alpha   90.00
_cell.angle_beta   90.00
_cell.angle_gamma   90.00
#
_symmetry.space_group_name_H-M   'P 1'
#
loop_
_entity.id
_entity.type
_entity.pdbx_description
1 polymer ?
#
loop_
_entity_poly.entity_id
_entity_poly.type
_entity_poly.pdbx_seq_one_letter_code
_entity_poly.pdbx_strand_id
1 'polypeptide(L)'
;MFKRLKDSFDGGIDKIKWFSSLFSDRLKIEYSVMKLLYQSDQMEKKKEYLMRTIGQRVFELKGYSDRYILKDDIIVEALHEIEKINSEIEEIKKKASEMSKVEE
;
A
#
# COMPACT_ATOMS: atom_id res chain seq x y z
N MET A 1 18.31 49.19 22.58
CA MET A 1 18.40 48.55 21.25
C MET A 1 18.41 47.02 21.31
N PHE A 2 19.16 46.40 22.22
CA PHE A 2 19.29 44.93 22.30
C PHE A 2 17.98 44.16 22.58
N LYS A 3 17.09 44.69 23.43
CA LYS A 3 15.77 44.07 23.72
C LYS A 3 14.90 43.91 22.48
N ARG A 4 14.77 44.97 21.66
CA ARG A 4 13.98 44.93 20.41
C ARG A 4 14.54 43.94 19.39
N LEU A 5 15.87 43.77 19.35
CA LEU A 5 16.50 42.78 18.49
C LEU A 5 16.12 41.37 18.95
N LYS A 6 16.26 41.07 20.25
CA LYS A 6 15.90 39.77 20.85
C LYS A 6 14.42 39.43 20.63
N ASP A 7 13.52 40.38 20.89
CA ASP A 7 12.08 40.18 20.70
C ASP A 7 11.71 39.91 19.24
N SER A 8 12.46 40.49 18.28
CA SER A 8 12.27 40.25 16.85
C SER A 8 12.81 38.89 16.40
N PHE A 9 13.89 38.40 17.03
CA PHE A 9 14.43 37.06 16.80
C PHE A 9 13.53 35.97 17.40
N ASP A 10 13.03 36.16 18.62
CA ASP A 10 12.12 35.21 19.27
C ASP A 10 10.82 35.06 18.46
N GLY A 11 10.23 36.17 17.98
CA GLY A 11 9.07 36.11 17.09
C GLY A 11 9.34 35.48 15.71
N GLY A 12 10.58 35.56 15.21
CA GLY A 12 11.03 34.88 13.99
C GLY A 12 11.19 33.36 14.18
N ILE A 13 11.76 32.95 15.32
CA ILE A 13 11.92 31.53 15.70
C ILE A 13 10.55 30.87 15.87
N ASP A 14 9.59 31.56 16.49
CA ASP A 14 8.24 31.02 16.67
C ASP A 14 7.49 30.86 15.33
N LYS A 15 7.68 31.78 14.38
CA LYS A 15 7.16 31.61 13.01
C LYS A 15 7.78 30.42 12.30
N ILE A 16 9.10 30.26 12.37
CA ILE A 16 9.79 29.11 11.77
C ILE A 16 9.31 27.80 12.40
N LYS A 17 9.12 27.75 13.72
CA LYS A 17 8.53 26.60 14.41
C LYS A 17 7.14 26.26 13.87
N TRP A 18 6.26 27.25 13.73
CA TRP A 18 4.90 27.05 13.19
C TRP A 18 4.89 26.57 11.73
N PHE A 19 5.76 27.12 10.88
CA PHE A 19 5.93 26.64 9.50
C PHE A 19 6.49 25.22 9.47
N SER A 20 7.47 24.91 10.32
CA SER A 20 8.08 23.58 10.39
C SER A 20 7.09 22.53 10.88
N SER A 21 6.22 22.84 11.85
CA SER A 21 5.20 21.91 12.34
C SER A 21 4.17 21.61 11.23
N LEU A 22 3.63 22.65 10.58
CA LEU A 22 2.67 22.48 9.48
C LEU A 22 3.26 21.72 8.30
N PHE A 23 4.49 22.02 7.91
CA PHE A 23 5.16 21.35 6.81
C PHE A 23 5.47 19.88 7.16
N SER A 24 5.90 19.60 8.38
CA SER A 24 6.18 18.24 8.84
C SER A 24 4.93 17.37 8.85
N ASP A 25 3.78 17.92 9.23
CA ASP A 25 2.53 17.17 9.29
C ASP A 25 1.97 16.90 7.90
N ARG A 26 2.09 17.86 6.97
CA ARG A 26 1.73 17.64 5.56
C ARG A 26 2.62 16.61 4.89
N LEU A 27 3.93 16.66 5.11
CA LEU A 27 4.87 15.67 4.56
C LEU A 27 4.58 14.25 5.06
N LYS A 28 4.21 14.09 6.34
CA LYS A 28 3.82 12.78 6.88
C LYS A 28 2.57 12.22 6.20
N ILE A 29 1.59 13.07 5.91
CA ILE A 29 0.36 12.68 5.20
C ILE A 29 0.72 12.26 3.78
N GLU A 30 1.46 13.09 3.04
CA GLU A 30 1.88 12.81 1.66
C GLU A 30 2.74 11.54 1.58
N TYR A 31 3.66 11.33 2.52
CA TYR A 31 4.44 10.10 2.63
C TYR A 31 3.56 8.87 2.89
N SER A 32 2.57 9.00 3.78
CA SER A 32 1.66 7.89 4.11
C SER A 32 0.79 7.52 2.90
N VAL A 33 0.27 8.51 2.18
CA VAL A 33 -0.46 8.31 0.92
C VAL A 33 0.43 7.64 -0.13
N MET A 34 1.65 8.13 -0.32
CA MET A 34 2.61 7.55 -1.26
C MET A 34 2.93 6.09 -0.90
N LYS A 35 3.13 5.80 0.38
CA LYS A 35 3.39 4.44 0.88
C LYS A 35 2.22 3.50 0.61
N LEU A 36 0.99 3.95 0.83
CA LEU A 36 -0.22 3.15 0.54
C LEU A 36 -0.37 2.88 -0.96
N LEU A 37 -0.16 3.89 -1.80
CA LEU A 37 -0.18 3.73 -3.26
C LEU A 37 0.90 2.75 -3.73
N TYR A 38 2.11 2.86 -3.18
CA TYR A 38 3.19 1.93 -3.48
C TYR A 38 2.85 0.50 -3.07
N GLN A 39 2.31 0.29 -1.87
CA GLN A 39 1.88 -1.04 -1.42
C GLN A 39 0.79 -1.63 -2.32
N SER A 40 -0.18 -0.81 -2.75
CA SER A 40 -1.22 -1.23 -3.70
C SER A 40 -0.62 -1.67 -5.03
N ASP A 41 0.29 -0.88 -5.60
CA ASP A 41 0.99 -1.19 -6.85
C ASP A 41 1.80 -2.50 -6.74
N GLN A 42 2.46 -2.74 -5.60
CA GLN A 42 3.17 -4.00 -5.37
C GLN A 42 2.23 -5.21 -5.31
N MET A 43 1.07 -5.08 -4.65
CA MET A 43 0.06 -6.15 -4.59
C MET A 43 -0.51 -6.46 -5.97
N GLU A 44 -0.76 -5.43 -6.78
CA GLU A 44 -1.27 -5.58 -8.15
C GLU A 44 -0.25 -6.23 -9.07
N LYS A 45 1.02 -5.81 -9.02
CA LYS A 45 2.12 -6.45 -9.74
C LYS A 45 2.30 -7.92 -9.35
N LYS A 46 2.19 -8.24 -8.06
CA LYS A 46 2.28 -9.63 -7.59
C LYS A 46 1.13 -10.47 -8.16
N LYS A 47 -0.10 -9.94 -8.17
CA LYS A 47 -1.26 -10.61 -8.77
C LYS A 47 -1.10 -10.82 -10.28
N GLU A 48 -0.60 -9.83 -11.02
CA GLU A 48 -0.35 -9.96 -12.46
C GLU A 48 0.70 -11.03 -12.74
N TYR A 49 1.79 -11.06 -11.96
CA TYR A 49 2.82 -12.09 -12.06
C TYR A 49 2.24 -13.50 -11.85
N LEU A 50 1.46 -13.71 -10.79
CA LEU A 50 0.84 -15.02 -10.50
C LEU A 50 -0.12 -15.46 -11.62
N MET A 51 -0.90 -14.53 -12.18
CA MET A 51 -1.77 -14.83 -13.32
C MET A 51 -0.99 -15.21 -14.58
N ARG A 52 0.14 -14.54 -14.85
CA ARG A 52 1.04 -14.93 -15.95
C ARG A 52 1.63 -16.32 -15.72
N THR A 53 2.07 -16.63 -14.50
CA THR A 53 2.59 -17.96 -14.13
C THR A 53 1.54 -19.04 -14.36
N ILE A 54 0.29 -18.82 -13.93
CA ILE A 54 -0.82 -19.75 -14.20
C ILE A 54 -1.00 -19.93 -15.71
N GLY A 55 -1.06 -18.84 -16.48
CA GLY A 55 -1.24 -18.89 -17.93
C GLY A 55 -0.12 -19.67 -18.64
N GLN A 56 1.13 -19.44 -18.25
CA GLN A 56 2.29 -20.19 -18.75
C GLN A 56 2.16 -21.68 -18.42
N ARG A 57 1.82 -22.00 -17.18
CA ARG A 57 1.70 -23.39 -16.73
C ARG A 57 0.55 -24.13 -17.43
N VAL A 58 -0.59 -23.49 -17.61
CA VAL A 58 -1.70 -24.02 -18.40
C VAL A 58 -1.27 -24.32 -19.84
N PHE A 59 -0.47 -23.45 -20.44
CA PHE A 59 0.05 -23.66 -21.79
C PHE A 59 1.00 -24.87 -21.87
N GLU A 60 1.90 -25.04 -20.89
CA GLU A 60 2.77 -26.21 -20.80
C GLU A 60 1.98 -27.52 -20.65
N LEU A 61 0.92 -27.50 -19.83
CA LEU A 61 0.06 -28.66 -19.58
C LEU A 61 -0.75 -29.09 -20.81
N LYS A 62 -0.88 -28.22 -21.84
CA LYS A 62 -1.53 -28.57 -23.11
C LYS A 62 -0.87 -29.77 -23.81
N GLY A 63 0.42 -30.00 -23.58
CA GLY A 63 1.18 -31.10 -24.17
C GLY A 63 0.87 -32.49 -23.57
N TYR A 64 0.16 -32.55 -22.45
CA TYR A 64 -0.10 -33.79 -21.72
C TYR A 64 -1.54 -34.29 -21.94
N SER A 65 -1.72 -35.62 -22.01
CA SER A 65 -3.01 -36.26 -22.27
C SER A 65 -3.95 -36.26 -21.05
N ASP A 66 -3.40 -36.22 -19.85
CA ASP A 66 -4.14 -36.21 -18.59
C ASP A 66 -4.09 -34.81 -17.96
N ARG A 67 -5.15 -34.02 -18.16
CA ARG A 67 -5.16 -32.57 -17.88
C ARG A 67 -6.01 -32.23 -16.66
N TYR A 68 -5.47 -32.51 -15.48
CA TYR A 68 -6.02 -31.97 -14.24
C TYR A 68 -5.35 -30.64 -13.90
N ILE A 69 -5.67 -29.60 -14.67
CA ILE A 69 -5.09 -28.25 -14.55
C ILE A 69 -5.23 -27.69 -13.12
N LEU A 70 -6.38 -27.90 -12.49
CA LEU A 70 -6.66 -27.43 -11.12
C LEU A 70 -6.02 -28.29 -10.03
N LYS A 71 -5.34 -29.37 -10.38
CA LYS A 71 -4.55 -30.19 -9.45
C LYS A 71 -3.05 -30.00 -9.63
N ASP A 72 -2.63 -29.18 -10.60
CA ASP A 72 -1.22 -28.86 -10.78
C ASP A 72 -0.73 -27.99 -9.63
N ASP A 73 0.33 -28.43 -8.95
CA ASP A 73 0.82 -27.79 -7.73
C ASP A 73 1.15 -26.31 -7.93
N ILE A 74 1.72 -25.94 -9.08
CA ILE A 74 2.09 -24.55 -9.40
C ILE A 74 0.84 -23.68 -9.55
N ILE A 75 -0.21 -24.22 -10.20
CA ILE A 75 -1.48 -23.50 -10.36
C ILE A 75 -2.19 -23.38 -9.01
N VAL A 76 -2.22 -24.44 -8.20
CA VAL A 76 -2.84 -24.44 -6.87
C VAL A 76 -2.15 -23.44 -5.95
N GLU A 77 -0.83 -23.44 -5.90
CA GLU A 77 -0.04 -22.51 -5.08
C GLU A 77 -0.28 -21.06 -5.50
N ALA A 78 -0.27 -20.78 -6.81
CA ALA A 78 -0.54 -19.44 -7.33
C ALA A 78 -1.98 -18.97 -7.01
N LEU A 79 -2.97 -19.87 -7.06
CA LEU A 79 -4.35 -19.56 -6.68
C LEU A 79 -4.47 -19.24 -5.19
N HIS A 80 -3.84 -20.02 -4.31
CA HIS A 80 -3.81 -19.73 -2.87
C HIS A 80 -3.14 -18.38 -2.57
N GLU A 81 -2.04 -18.04 -3.26
CA GLU A 81 -1.42 -16.72 -3.08
C GLU A 81 -2.35 -15.58 -3.52
N ILE A 82 -3.11 -15.74 -4.61
CA ILE A 82 -4.09 -14.75 -5.07
C ILE A 82 -5.23 -14.61 -4.06
N GLU A 83 -5.73 -15.71 -3.49
CA GLU A 83 -6.76 -15.68 -2.44
C GLU A 83 -6.28 -14.96 -1.18
N LYS A 84 -5.02 -15.18 -0.79
CA LYS A 84 -4.40 -14.47 0.33
C LYS A 84 -4.33 -12.96 0.07
N ILE A 85 -3.89 -12.55 -1.12
CA ILE A 85 -3.85 -11.13 -1.51
C ILE A 85 -5.26 -10.52 -1.47
N ASN A 86 -6.27 -11.21 -2.00
CA ASN A 86 -7.65 -10.71 -1.97
C ASN A 86 -8.15 -10.56 -0.54
N SER A 87 -7.85 -11.52 0.34
CA SER A 87 -8.25 -11.49 1.75
C SER A 87 -7.58 -10.34 2.51
N GLU A 88 -6.29 -10.07 2.26
CA GLU A 88 -5.60 -8.91 2.83
C GLU A 88 -6.22 -7.58 2.36
N ILE A 89 -6.60 -7.49 1.09
CA ILE A 89 -7.32 -6.31 0.54
C ILE A 89 -8.69 -6.15 1.23
N GLU A 90 -9.44 -7.23 1.40
CA GLU A 90 -10.75 -7.24 2.07
C GLU A 90 -10.63 -6.77 3.52
N GLU A 91 -9.63 -7.26 4.27
CA GLU A 91 -9.37 -6.84 5.64
C GLU A 91 -9.01 -5.35 5.73
N ILE A 92 -8.17 -4.85 4.81
CA ILE A 92 -7.82 -3.43 4.75
C ILE A 92 -9.06 -2.57 4.49
N LYS A 93 -9.92 -2.97 3.55
CA LYS A 93 -11.19 -2.29 3.26
C LYS A 93 -12.13 -2.32 4.47
N LYS A 94 -12.23 -3.45 5.16
CA LYS A 94 -13.06 -3.59 6.36
C LYS A 94 -12.57 -2.66 7.48
N LYS A 95 -11.27 -2.65 7.76
CA LYS A 95 -10.66 -1.73 8.75
C LYS A 95 -10.93 -0.26 8.38
N ALA A 96 -10.81 0.12 7.11
CA ALA A 96 -11.12 1.47 6.65
C ALA A 96 -12.61 1.83 6.86
N SER A 97 -13.53 0.89 6.58
CA SER A 97 -14.97 1.10 6.81
C SER A 97 -15.34 1.18 8.29
N GLU A 98 -14.70 0.41 9.16
CA GLU A 98 -14.92 0.48 10.61
C GLU A 98 -14.43 1.82 11.17
N MET A 99 -13.29 2.32 10.71
CA MET A 99 -12.78 3.64 11.10
C MET A 99 -13.70 4.78 10.67
N SER A 100 -14.32 4.71 9.48
CA SER A 100 -15.26 5.73 9.01
C SER A 100 -16.58 5.76 9.78
N LYS A 101 -16.94 4.67 10.49
CA LYS A 101 -18.16 4.58 11.30
C LYS A 101 -17.99 5.09 12.73
N VAL A 102 -16.74 5.26 13.19
CA VAL A 102 -16.42 5.77 14.53
C VAL A 102 -16.41 7.32 14.55
N GLU A 103 -16.47 7.96 13.39
CA GLU A 103 -16.53 9.43 13.25
C GLU A 103 -17.96 10.00 13.12
N GLU A 104 -19.01 9.17 13.23
CA GLU A 104 -20.42 9.59 13.43
C GLU A 104 -20.85 9.44 14.89
#